data_AF-A0A7C4BM76-F1
#
_entry.id   AF-A0A7C4BM76-F1
#
_cell.length_a   1.000
_cell.length_b   1.000
_cell.length_c   1.000
_cell.angle_alpha   90.00
_cell.angle_beta   90.00
_cell.angle_gamma   90.00
#
_symmetry.space_group_name_H-M   'P 1'
#
loop_
_entity.id
_entity.type
_entity.pdbx_description
1 polymer ?
#
loop_
_entity_poly.entity_id
_entity_poly.type
_entity_poly.pdbx_seq_one_letter_code
_entity_poly.pdbx_strand_id
1 'polypeptide(L)'
;MATVLRKIIEIDEELCNGCGKCVLACQEGAIAIVNGEAKLVSEVLCDGLGACIGECPTGALRIVEREAEPFDEEAVKNHTLACGCPSTQVRSFDNSSLTQWPIQIRLVPSKAPFLQNAHLLVCADCVAVAYPELHTKLLPGKKIMIGCPKFDPAELYIEKFAEIFSEVPLQGVELAIMEVPCCRGLFLILDSARRIAKEDLKITVYTIGVRGDILKREEV
;
A
#
# COMPACT_ATOMS: atom_id res chain seq x y z
N MET A 1 -12.28 30.85 17.22
CA MET A 1 -10.95 30.97 16.59
C MET A 1 -10.95 32.18 15.65
N ALA A 2 -9.77 32.65 15.23
CA ALA A 2 -9.67 33.68 14.20
C ALA A 2 -10.03 33.06 12.84
N THR A 3 -10.94 33.68 12.10
CA THR A 3 -11.32 33.28 10.74
C THR A 3 -10.72 34.24 9.71
N VAL A 4 -10.49 33.76 8.50
CA VAL A 4 -10.01 34.55 7.36
C VAL A 4 -10.85 34.23 6.12
N LEU A 5 -11.02 35.21 5.23
CA LEU A 5 -11.62 34.97 3.93
C LEU A 5 -10.63 34.17 3.07
N ARG A 6 -10.99 32.94 2.71
CA ARG A 6 -10.12 32.04 1.94
C ARG A 6 -10.91 31.09 1.07
N LYS A 7 -10.22 30.50 0.10
CA LYS A 7 -10.74 29.38 -0.68
C LYS A 7 -10.75 28.10 0.17
N ILE A 8 -11.86 27.38 0.12
CA ILE A 8 -12.06 26.12 0.82
C ILE A 8 -13.00 25.22 0.02
N ILE A 9 -12.89 23.91 0.24
CA ILE A 9 -13.77 22.93 -0.38
C ILE A 9 -15.14 22.93 0.31
N GLU A 10 -16.18 23.00 -0.50
CA GLU A 10 -17.57 22.75 -0.11
C GLU A 10 -18.05 21.47 -0.80
N ILE A 11 -18.83 20.69 -0.06
CA ILE A 11 -19.37 19.40 -0.51
C ILE A 11 -20.88 19.53 -0.53
N ASP A 12 -21.48 19.28 -1.69
CA ASP A 12 -22.92 19.17 -1.87
C ASP A 12 -23.37 17.77 -1.46
N GLU A 13 -24.06 17.67 -0.33
CA GLU A 13 -24.52 16.40 0.24
C GLU A 13 -25.60 15.73 -0.64
N GLU A 14 -26.40 16.50 -1.38
CA GLU A 14 -27.43 15.94 -2.26
C GLU A 14 -26.84 15.23 -3.49
N LEU A 15 -25.67 15.70 -3.95
CA LEU A 15 -24.93 15.07 -5.04
C LEU A 15 -23.94 14.00 -4.56
N CYS A 16 -23.66 13.93 -3.27
CA CYS A 16 -22.71 12.98 -2.72
C CYS A 16 -23.32 11.56 -2.68
N ASN A 17 -22.60 10.58 -3.22
CA ASN A 17 -23.00 9.17 -3.16
C ASN A 17 -22.13 8.31 -2.23
N GLY A 18 -21.25 8.94 -1.43
CA GLY A 18 -20.42 8.24 -0.46
C GLY A 18 -19.26 7.43 -1.03
N CYS A 19 -18.92 7.53 -2.32
CA CYS A 19 -17.92 6.66 -2.95
C CYS A 19 -16.48 6.79 -2.41
N GLY A 20 -16.17 7.87 -1.68
CA GLY A 20 -14.87 8.02 -0.99
C GLY A 20 -13.67 8.39 -1.87
N LYS A 21 -13.83 8.61 -3.18
CA LYS A 21 -12.71 8.98 -4.07
C LYS A 21 -12.02 10.28 -3.65
N CYS A 22 -12.79 11.27 -3.19
CA CYS A 22 -12.26 12.53 -2.66
C CYS A 22 -11.38 12.35 -1.41
N VAL A 23 -11.67 11.34 -0.57
CA VAL A 23 -10.87 11.01 0.61
C VAL A 23 -9.50 10.47 0.20
N LEU A 24 -9.46 9.64 -0.85
CA LEU A 24 -8.20 9.11 -1.39
C LEU A 24 -7.34 10.19 -2.08
N ALA A 25 -8.00 11.19 -2.66
CA ALA A 25 -7.35 12.28 -3.37
C ALA A 25 -6.78 13.37 -2.44
N CYS A 26 -7.32 13.51 -1.23
CA CYS A 26 -6.91 14.55 -0.28
C CYS A 26 -5.65 14.12 0.48
N GLN A 27 -4.51 14.72 0.14
CA GLN A 27 -3.23 14.40 0.78
C GLN A 27 -3.16 14.90 2.23
N GLU A 28 -3.90 15.97 2.52
CA GLU A 28 -3.93 16.66 3.81
C GLU A 28 -4.88 15.98 4.81
N GLY A 29 -5.73 15.06 4.34
CA GLY A 29 -6.68 14.35 5.20
C GLY A 29 -7.90 15.16 5.64
N ALA A 30 -8.21 16.25 4.96
CA ALA A 30 -9.30 17.15 5.33
C ALA A 30 -10.71 16.56 5.14
N ILE A 31 -10.85 15.49 4.34
CA ILE A 31 -12.14 14.88 3.98
C ILE A 31 -12.21 13.45 4.50
N ALA A 32 -13.34 13.08 5.11
CA ALA A 32 -13.64 11.69 5.47
C ALA A 32 -15.08 11.31 5.10
N ILE A 33 -15.39 10.01 5.09
CA ILE A 33 -16.76 9.53 4.99
C ILE A 33 -17.38 9.45 6.39
N VAL A 34 -18.44 10.21 6.63
CA VAL A 34 -19.19 10.22 7.89
C VAL A 34 -20.65 9.95 7.55
N ASN A 35 -21.21 8.87 8.12
CA ASN A 35 -22.59 8.43 7.86
C ASN A 35 -22.92 8.18 6.38
N GLY A 36 -21.93 7.74 5.59
CA GLY A 36 -22.10 7.44 4.16
C GLY A 36 -21.92 8.64 3.24
N GLU A 37 -21.58 9.82 3.76
CA GLU A 37 -21.37 11.04 2.97
C GLU A 37 -19.96 11.59 3.20
N ALA A 38 -19.40 12.23 2.17
CA ALA A 38 -18.13 12.94 2.32
C ALA A 38 -18.34 14.22 3.12
N LYS A 39 -17.57 14.40 4.20
CA LYS A 39 -17.59 15.61 5.02
C LYS A 39 -16.17 16.15 5.22
N LEU A 40 -16.08 17.47 5.29
CA LEU A 40 -14.86 18.12 5.73
C LEU A 40 -14.74 17.93 7.25
N VAL A 41 -13.78 17.11 7.68
CA VAL A 41 -13.61 16.79 9.11
C VAL A 41 -12.86 17.87 9.87
N SER A 42 -12.18 18.76 9.14
CA SER A 42 -11.50 19.91 9.71
C SER A 42 -11.18 20.95 8.63
N GLU A 43 -11.60 22.20 8.86
CA GLU A 43 -11.33 23.32 7.94
C GLU A 43 -9.85 23.71 7.92
N VAL A 44 -9.14 23.58 9.05
CA VAL A 44 -7.71 23.91 9.14
C VAL A 44 -6.83 22.95 8.34
N LEU A 45 -7.32 21.74 8.02
CA LEU A 45 -6.62 20.76 7.20
C LEU A 45 -6.85 20.96 5.70
N CYS A 46 -7.93 21.64 5.31
CA CYS A 46 -8.19 21.89 3.90
C CYS A 46 -7.26 23.02 3.44
N ASP A 47 -6.51 22.82 2.37
CA ASP A 47 -5.65 23.85 1.77
C ASP A 47 -6.42 24.75 0.77
N GLY A 48 -7.54 24.25 0.23
CA GLY A 48 -8.35 24.93 -0.78
C GLY A 48 -7.82 24.79 -2.21
N LEU A 49 -6.88 23.87 -2.48
CA LEU A 49 -6.31 23.66 -3.83
C LEU A 49 -7.22 22.83 -4.76
N GLY A 50 -8.05 21.95 -4.19
CA GLY A 50 -9.10 21.25 -4.94
C GLY A 50 -8.66 19.99 -5.69
N ALA A 51 -7.59 19.32 -5.27
CA ALA A 51 -7.18 18.01 -5.81
C ALA A 51 -8.31 16.97 -5.82
N CYS A 52 -9.24 17.05 -4.86
CA CYS A 52 -10.38 16.15 -4.73
C CYS A 52 -11.52 16.39 -5.72
N ILE A 53 -11.56 17.53 -6.43
CA ILE A 53 -12.68 17.90 -7.31
C ILE A 53 -12.74 17.00 -8.55
N GLY A 54 -11.59 16.78 -9.21
CA GLY A 54 -11.51 15.96 -10.43
C GLY A 54 -11.85 14.49 -10.20
N GLU A 55 -11.71 14.01 -8.96
CA GLU A 55 -11.98 12.62 -8.58
C GLU A 55 -13.44 12.35 -8.24
N CYS A 56 -14.26 13.40 -8.10
CA CYS A 56 -15.67 13.27 -7.76
C CYS A 56 -16.50 12.90 -8.99
N PRO A 57 -17.08 11.69 -9.07
CA PRO A 57 -17.83 11.26 -10.24
C PRO A 57 -19.20 11.94 -10.37
N THR A 58 -19.73 12.52 -9.28
CA THR A 58 -21.02 13.18 -9.24
C THR A 58 -20.93 14.71 -9.30
N GLY A 59 -19.70 15.27 -9.27
CA GLY A 59 -19.49 16.71 -9.26
C GLY A 59 -19.89 17.41 -7.95
N ALA A 60 -19.98 16.66 -6.84
CA ALA A 60 -20.42 17.17 -5.54
C ALA A 60 -19.44 18.15 -4.86
N LEU A 61 -18.19 18.28 -5.34
CA LEU A 61 -17.17 19.11 -4.70
C LEU A 61 -16.90 20.38 -5.49
N ARG A 62 -16.87 21.53 -4.81
CA ARG A 62 -16.52 22.83 -5.40
C ARG A 62 -15.62 23.66 -4.48
N ILE A 63 -14.81 24.53 -5.07
CA ILE A 63 -14.11 25.59 -4.30
C ILE A 63 -15.08 26.75 -4.11
N VAL A 64 -15.26 27.17 -2.86
CA VAL A 64 -15.96 28.40 -2.50
C VAL A 64 -15.02 29.35 -1.77
N GLU A 65 -15.33 30.63 -1.78
CA GLU A 65 -14.66 31.64 -0.97
C GLU A 65 -15.57 32.00 0.20
N ARG A 66 -15.17 31.67 1.42
CA ARG A 66 -15.93 31.96 2.65
C ARG A 66 -14.99 32.23 3.82
N GLU A 67 -15.53 32.78 4.90
CA GLU A 67 -14.80 32.87 6.16
C GLU A 67 -14.61 31.45 6.74
N ALA A 68 -13.36 31.07 6.94
CA ALA A 68 -12.98 29.77 7.49
C ALA A 68 -11.70 29.92 8.31
N GLU A 69 -11.37 28.93 9.13
CA GLU A 69 -10.11 28.92 9.87
C GLU A 69 -8.91 28.87 8.88
N PRO A 70 -7.79 29.57 9.17
CA PRO A 70 -6.59 29.49 8.36
C PRO A 70 -6.08 28.06 8.20
N PHE A 71 -5.44 27.79 7.07
CA PHE A 71 -4.79 26.50 6.84
C PHE A 71 -3.61 26.37 7.79
N ASP A 72 -3.50 25.22 8.43
CA ASP A 72 -2.47 24.95 9.43
C ASP A 72 -1.66 23.71 9.01
N GLU A 73 -0.48 23.95 8.43
CA GLU A 73 0.46 22.90 8.04
C GLU A 73 0.93 22.05 9.23
N GLU A 74 1.03 22.64 10.42
CA GLU A 74 1.42 21.91 11.62
C GLU A 74 0.26 21.02 12.09
N ALA A 75 -0.98 21.49 11.98
CA ALA A 75 -2.16 20.66 12.16
C ALA A 75 -2.20 19.52 11.15
N VAL A 76 -1.86 19.72 9.87
CA VAL A 76 -1.77 18.63 8.88
C VAL A 76 -0.72 17.60 9.26
N LYS A 77 0.48 18.04 9.67
CA LYS A 77 1.56 17.14 10.11
C LYS A 77 1.19 16.34 11.35
N ASN A 78 0.51 16.97 12.29
CA ASN A 78 0.07 16.36 13.55
C ASN A 78 -1.26 15.59 13.39
N HIS A 79 -2.02 15.86 12.32
CA HIS A 79 -3.22 15.12 11.99
C HIS A 79 -2.80 13.72 11.55
N THR A 80 -2.87 12.82 12.52
CA THR A 80 -2.79 11.41 12.25
C THR A 80 -4.03 11.08 11.43
N LEU A 81 -3.90 11.07 10.11
CA LEU A 81 -4.92 10.56 9.20
C LEU A 81 -5.55 9.32 9.86
N ALA A 82 -6.85 9.36 10.14
CA ALA A 82 -7.58 8.16 10.54
C ALA A 82 -7.42 7.04 9.49
N CYS A 83 -7.06 7.43 8.26
CA CYS A 83 -6.54 6.59 7.20
C CYS A 83 -5.06 6.91 6.89
N GLY A 84 -4.15 6.76 7.86
CA GLY A 84 -2.72 6.95 7.58
C GLY A 84 -2.31 6.07 6.40
N CYS A 85 -1.66 6.65 5.39
CA CYS A 85 -1.09 5.91 4.28
C CYS A 85 -0.39 4.68 4.86
N PRO A 86 -0.75 3.44 4.47
CA PRO A 86 -0.19 2.26 5.12
C PRO A 86 1.33 2.26 5.12
N SER A 87 1.96 2.90 4.12
CA SER A 87 3.39 3.13 4.02
C SER A 87 3.98 3.96 5.17
N THR A 88 3.21 4.86 5.78
CA THR A 88 3.61 5.66 6.94
C THR A 88 3.32 4.94 8.27
N GLN A 89 2.53 3.87 8.24
CA GLN A 89 2.18 3.05 9.40
C GLN A 89 3.04 1.78 9.49
N VAL A 90 4.35 1.90 9.30
CA VAL A 90 5.26 0.76 9.47
C VAL A 90 5.22 0.28 10.92
N ARG A 91 4.86 -0.99 11.12
CA ARG A 91 4.75 -1.63 12.45
C ARG A 91 5.45 -2.98 12.43
N SER A 92 5.94 -3.39 13.59
CA SER A 92 6.43 -4.74 13.88
C SER A 92 5.58 -5.35 15.00
N PHE A 93 5.39 -6.66 14.97
CA PHE A 93 4.58 -7.41 15.94
C PHE A 93 5.25 -8.71 16.36
N ASP A 94 4.89 -9.23 17.55
CA ASP A 94 5.49 -10.45 18.12
C ASP A 94 4.47 -11.59 18.39
N ASN A 95 3.17 -11.37 18.14
CA ASN A 95 2.11 -12.31 18.56
C ASN A 95 1.67 -13.31 17.48
N SER A 96 2.27 -13.25 16.28
CA SER A 96 1.89 -14.06 15.12
C SER A 96 3.09 -14.27 14.21
N SER A 97 3.02 -15.27 13.32
CA SER A 97 4.01 -15.45 12.24
C SER A 97 4.10 -14.22 11.33
N LEU A 98 3.01 -13.46 11.20
CA LEU A 98 3.07 -12.14 10.59
C LEU A 98 3.62 -11.13 11.61
N THR A 99 4.82 -10.62 11.35
CA THR A 99 5.57 -9.77 12.29
C THR A 99 5.78 -8.35 11.77
N GLN A 100 5.08 -7.96 10.69
CA GLN A 100 5.19 -6.62 10.11
C GLN A 100 3.89 -6.13 9.46
N TRP A 101 3.75 -4.81 9.36
CA TRP A 101 2.76 -4.11 8.54
C TRP A 101 3.41 -2.85 7.94
N PRO A 102 3.03 -2.41 6.72
CA PRO A 102 2.11 -3.06 5.77
C PRO A 102 2.70 -4.31 5.10
N ILE A 103 1.88 -5.05 4.36
CA ILE A 103 2.29 -6.29 3.65
C ILE A 103 2.15 -6.21 2.14
N GLN A 104 1.42 -5.23 1.60
CA GLN A 104 1.24 -5.09 0.15
C GLN A 104 2.50 -4.53 -0.48
N ILE A 105 2.97 -5.11 -1.59
CA ILE A 105 4.25 -4.76 -2.24
C ILE A 105 4.37 -3.24 -2.44
N ARG A 106 3.31 -2.59 -2.92
CA ARG A 106 3.29 -1.14 -3.21
C ARG A 106 3.28 -0.26 -1.96
N LEU A 107 2.85 -0.80 -0.81
CA LEU A 107 2.70 -0.05 0.43
C LEU A 107 3.92 -0.19 1.33
N VAL A 108 4.77 -1.19 1.12
CA VAL A 108 6.00 -1.34 1.91
C VAL A 108 7.04 -0.32 1.44
N PRO A 109 7.53 0.58 2.32
CA PRO A 109 8.68 1.42 1.98
C PRO A 109 9.91 0.56 1.71
N SER A 110 10.67 0.88 0.65
CA SER A 110 11.85 0.11 0.24
C SER A 110 12.93 0.04 1.34
N LYS A 111 12.97 1.05 2.21
CA LYS A 111 13.89 1.15 3.37
C LYS A 111 13.22 0.84 4.71
N ALA A 112 12.07 0.16 4.73
CA ALA A 112 11.37 -0.13 5.97
C ALA A 112 12.32 -0.83 6.98
N PRO A 113 12.37 -0.40 8.27
CA PRO A 113 13.33 -0.95 9.23
C PRO A 113 13.28 -2.47 9.38
N PHE A 114 12.09 -3.07 9.22
CA PHE A 114 11.92 -4.52 9.32
C PHE A 114 12.55 -5.31 8.16
N LEU A 115 12.94 -4.66 7.05
CA LEU A 115 13.60 -5.32 5.91
C LEU A 115 15.11 -5.50 6.14
N GLN A 116 15.71 -4.78 7.09
CA GLN A 116 17.14 -4.85 7.36
C GLN A 116 17.55 -6.25 7.82
N ASN A 117 18.41 -6.91 7.04
CA ASN A 117 18.80 -8.31 7.23
C ASN A 117 17.60 -9.26 7.31
N ALA A 118 16.52 -8.97 6.59
CA ALA A 118 15.34 -9.83 6.57
C ALA A 118 15.53 -11.02 5.62
N HIS A 119 14.85 -12.12 5.93
CA HIS A 119 14.52 -13.14 4.94
C HIS A 119 13.17 -12.76 4.31
N LEU A 120 13.17 -12.42 3.02
CA LEU A 120 12.00 -11.91 2.31
C LEU A 120 11.19 -13.05 1.70
N LEU A 121 9.88 -13.06 1.93
CA LEU A 121 8.92 -13.91 1.24
C LEU A 121 8.03 -13.04 0.35
N VAL A 122 8.19 -13.14 -0.96
CA VAL A 122 7.26 -12.54 -1.92
C VAL A 122 6.15 -13.53 -2.19
N CYS A 123 4.89 -13.12 -2.07
CA CYS A 123 3.75 -14.03 -2.10
C CYS A 123 2.68 -13.53 -3.07
N ALA A 124 2.17 -14.41 -3.94
CA ALA A 124 1.01 -14.08 -4.75
C ALA A 124 -0.25 -13.98 -3.87
N ASP A 125 -1.14 -13.02 -4.13
CA ASP A 125 -2.37 -12.81 -3.32
C ASP A 125 -3.16 -14.10 -3.08
N CYS A 126 -3.33 -14.91 -4.12
CA CYS A 126 -4.10 -16.16 -4.04
C CYS A 126 -3.45 -17.21 -3.11
N VAL A 127 -2.12 -17.21 -2.97
CA VAL A 127 -1.43 -18.17 -2.08
C VAL A 127 -1.83 -17.96 -0.62
N ALA A 128 -2.04 -16.71 -0.21
CA ALA A 128 -2.41 -16.38 1.17
C ALA A 128 -3.71 -17.03 1.63
N VAL A 129 -4.63 -17.30 0.69
CA VAL A 129 -5.90 -17.97 0.95
C VAL A 129 -5.86 -19.44 0.55
N ALA A 130 -5.21 -19.77 -0.57
CA ALA A 130 -5.20 -21.12 -1.12
C ALA A 130 -4.31 -22.10 -0.35
N TYR A 131 -3.23 -21.63 0.29
CA TYR A 131 -2.30 -22.48 1.05
C TYR A 131 -2.56 -22.34 2.57
N PRO A 132 -3.28 -23.28 3.21
CA PRO A 132 -3.69 -23.15 4.62
C PRO A 132 -2.52 -23.07 5.59
N GLU A 133 -1.37 -23.62 5.21
CA GLU A 133 -0.17 -23.70 6.05
C GLU A 133 0.81 -22.53 5.82
N LEU A 134 0.38 -21.45 5.16
CA LEU A 134 1.24 -20.27 4.94
C LEU A 134 1.81 -19.76 6.27
N HIS A 135 0.94 -19.51 7.26
CA HIS A 135 1.34 -18.96 8.55
C HIS A 135 2.14 -19.95 9.42
N THR A 136 2.04 -21.25 9.17
CA THR A 136 2.67 -22.28 10.01
C THR A 136 3.94 -22.86 9.40
N LYS A 137 4.09 -22.84 8.08
CA LYS A 137 5.23 -23.46 7.37
C LYS A 137 6.08 -22.50 6.53
N LEU A 138 5.47 -21.52 5.86
CA LEU A 138 6.21 -20.66 4.93
C LEU A 138 6.58 -19.31 5.53
N LEU A 139 5.68 -18.67 6.25
CA LEU A 139 5.86 -17.33 6.81
C LEU A 139 6.78 -17.22 8.05
N PRO A 140 6.85 -18.20 8.98
CA PRO A 140 7.61 -18.03 10.22
C PRO A 140 9.05 -17.54 10.00
N GLY A 141 9.42 -16.48 10.71
CA GLY A 141 10.77 -15.86 10.65
C GLY A 141 11.04 -14.99 9.42
N LYS A 142 10.09 -14.85 8.49
CA LYS A 142 10.25 -14.09 7.25
C LYS A 142 9.44 -12.79 7.27
N LYS A 143 9.85 -11.83 6.45
CA LYS A 143 9.06 -10.64 6.12
C LYS A 143 8.36 -10.90 4.81
N ILE A 144 7.03 -10.77 4.81
CA ILE A 144 6.20 -11.05 3.64
C ILE A 144 5.82 -9.76 2.90
N MET A 145 5.89 -9.81 1.58
CA MET A 145 5.33 -8.81 0.67
C MET A 145 4.40 -9.50 -0.33
N ILE A 146 3.15 -9.06 -0.42
CA ILE A 146 2.08 -9.71 -1.19
C ILE A 146 1.64 -8.82 -2.37
N GLY A 147 1.36 -9.43 -3.52
CA GLY A 147 0.67 -8.77 -4.63
C GLY A 147 0.34 -9.73 -5.78
N CYS A 148 -0.31 -9.22 -6.83
CA CYS A 148 -0.72 -10.03 -7.99
C CYS A 148 -0.19 -9.44 -9.30
N PRO A 149 0.65 -10.18 -10.07
CA PRO A 149 1.23 -9.67 -11.31
C PRO A 149 0.19 -9.51 -12.43
N LYS A 150 -1.03 -10.00 -12.24
CA LYS A 150 -2.13 -9.86 -13.21
C LYS A 150 -2.92 -8.57 -13.02
N PHE A 151 -3.01 -8.08 -11.79
CA PHE A 151 -3.82 -6.90 -11.44
C PHE A 151 -2.96 -5.66 -11.18
N ASP A 152 -1.73 -5.86 -10.70
CA ASP A 152 -0.82 -4.78 -10.38
C ASP A 152 0.13 -4.46 -11.55
N PRO A 153 0.51 -3.18 -11.74
CA PRO A 153 1.49 -2.79 -12.75
C PRO A 153 2.86 -3.39 -12.45
N ALA A 154 3.41 -4.18 -13.38
CA ALA A 154 4.66 -4.92 -13.18
C ALA A 154 5.85 -3.98 -12.98
N GLU A 155 5.88 -2.85 -13.69
CA GLU A 155 6.95 -1.86 -13.66
C GLU A 155 7.15 -1.30 -12.24
N LEU A 156 6.06 -1.01 -11.54
CA LEU A 156 6.11 -0.50 -10.16
C LEU A 156 6.68 -1.55 -9.19
N TYR A 157 6.50 -2.84 -9.46
CA TYR A 157 7.07 -3.90 -8.63
C TYR A 157 8.56 -4.06 -8.93
N ILE A 158 8.94 -4.00 -10.21
CA ILE A 158 10.34 -4.07 -10.64
C ILE A 158 11.13 -2.94 -9.98
N GLU A 159 10.63 -1.70 -10.05
CA GLU A 159 11.22 -0.53 -9.38
C GLU A 159 11.35 -0.75 -7.87
N LYS A 160 10.26 -1.15 -7.21
CA LYS A 160 10.23 -1.40 -5.75
C LYS A 160 11.28 -2.43 -5.33
N PHE A 161 11.35 -3.56 -6.02
CA PHE A 161 12.29 -4.62 -5.66
C PHE A 161 13.73 -4.27 -6.05
N ALA A 162 13.94 -3.54 -7.15
CA ALA A 162 15.27 -3.06 -7.51
C ALA A 162 15.84 -2.12 -6.44
N GLU A 163 15.01 -1.21 -5.91
CA GLU A 163 15.38 -0.37 -4.76
C GLU A 163 15.72 -1.21 -3.53
N ILE A 164 14.83 -2.15 -3.14
CA ILE A 164 15.06 -3.01 -1.96
C ILE A 164 16.36 -3.79 -2.10
N PHE A 165 16.59 -4.44 -3.24
CA PHE A 165 17.78 -5.25 -3.47
C PHE A 165 19.07 -4.42 -3.52
N SER A 166 19.00 -3.17 -3.98
CA SER A 166 20.18 -2.29 -4.05
C SER A 166 20.54 -1.65 -2.71
N GLU A 167 19.57 -1.44 -1.83
CA GLU A 167 19.74 -0.59 -0.63
C GLU A 167 19.64 -1.35 0.69
N VAL A 168 19.09 -2.58 0.69
CA VAL A 168 18.84 -3.35 1.91
C VAL A 168 19.50 -4.72 1.83
N PRO A 169 20.40 -5.07 2.77
CA PRO A 169 20.96 -6.41 2.81
C PRO A 169 19.87 -7.42 3.22
N LEU A 170 19.63 -8.42 2.38
CA LEU A 170 18.69 -9.51 2.63
C LEU A 170 19.44 -10.81 2.91
N GLN A 171 18.90 -11.64 3.80
CA GLN A 171 19.42 -13.00 4.06
C GLN A 171 19.08 -13.99 2.94
N GLY A 172 17.97 -13.73 2.24
CA GLY A 172 17.45 -14.60 1.20
C GLY A 172 16.09 -14.12 0.72
N VAL A 173 15.71 -14.58 -0.48
CA VAL A 173 14.43 -14.28 -1.10
C VAL A 173 13.74 -15.59 -1.46
N GLU A 174 12.51 -15.74 -1.00
CA GLU A 174 11.61 -16.80 -1.43
C GLU A 174 10.41 -16.20 -2.15
N LEU A 175 9.86 -16.97 -3.09
CA LEU A 175 8.69 -16.62 -3.86
C LEU A 175 7.65 -17.73 -3.73
N ALA A 176 6.46 -17.42 -3.27
CA ALA A 176 5.33 -18.35 -3.27
C ALA A 176 4.29 -17.91 -4.32
N ILE A 177 4.04 -18.77 -5.31
CA ILE A 177 3.14 -18.51 -6.44
C ILE A 177 2.15 -19.65 -6.62
N MET A 178 1.03 -19.39 -7.28
CA MET A 178 0.10 -20.44 -7.70
C MET A 178 0.60 -21.14 -8.97
N GLU A 179 0.14 -22.37 -9.23
CA GLU A 179 0.44 -23.15 -10.44
C GLU A 179 -0.08 -22.54 -11.75
N VAL A 180 -0.96 -21.54 -11.65
CA VAL A 180 -1.56 -20.87 -12.80
C VAL A 180 -0.54 -19.97 -13.53
N PRO A 181 -0.66 -19.84 -14.86
CA PRO A 181 0.36 -19.17 -15.67
C PRO A 181 0.57 -17.69 -15.31
N CYS A 182 -0.45 -16.99 -14.82
CA CYS A 182 -0.33 -15.58 -14.48
C CYS A 182 0.67 -15.33 -13.34
N CYS A 183 0.81 -16.25 -12.37
CA CYS A 183 1.69 -16.04 -11.23
C CYS A 183 3.18 -16.12 -11.60
N ARG A 184 3.54 -16.68 -12.76
CA ARG A 184 4.93 -16.64 -13.25
C ARG A 184 5.43 -15.21 -13.49
N GLY A 185 4.52 -14.24 -13.68
CA GLY A 185 4.86 -12.83 -13.77
C GLY A 185 5.62 -12.30 -12.56
N LEU A 186 5.31 -12.76 -11.33
CA LEU A 186 6.06 -12.33 -10.13
C LEU A 186 7.52 -12.79 -10.16
N PHE A 187 7.79 -13.99 -10.68
CA PHE A 187 9.17 -14.44 -10.86
C PHE A 187 9.92 -13.52 -11.83
N LEU A 188 9.31 -13.19 -12.97
CA LEU A 188 9.94 -12.32 -13.98
C LEU A 188 10.20 -10.91 -13.44
N ILE A 189 9.31 -10.40 -12.59
CA ILE A 189 9.46 -9.13 -11.88
C ILE A 189 10.71 -9.19 -10.98
N LEU A 190 10.82 -10.22 -10.12
CA LEU A 190 11.98 -10.34 -9.22
C LEU A 190 13.29 -10.58 -9.98
N ASP A 191 13.26 -11.38 -11.04
CA ASP A 191 14.42 -11.62 -11.90
C ASP A 191 14.88 -10.34 -12.62
N SER A 192 13.94 -9.52 -13.09
CA SER A 192 14.26 -8.21 -13.65
C SER A 192 14.86 -7.28 -12.60
N ALA A 193 14.26 -7.23 -11.40
CA ALA A 193 14.72 -6.38 -10.31
C ALA A 193 16.14 -6.74 -9.83
N ARG A 194 16.47 -8.03 -9.65
CA ARG A 194 17.84 -8.45 -9.24
C ARG A 194 18.89 -8.09 -10.29
N ARG A 195 18.54 -8.18 -11.59
CA ARG A 195 19.42 -7.77 -12.69
C ARG A 195 19.68 -6.26 -12.70
N ILE A 196 18.66 -5.45 -12.44
CA ILE A 196 18.79 -3.98 -12.32
C ILE A 196 19.67 -3.62 -11.11
N ALA A 197 19.45 -4.27 -9.97
CA ALA A 197 20.24 -4.08 -8.75
C ALA A 197 21.68 -4.63 -8.89
N LYS A 198 21.96 -5.43 -9.92
CA LYS A 198 23.23 -6.15 -10.13
C LYS A 198 23.57 -7.08 -8.96
N GLU A 199 22.55 -7.67 -8.36
CA GLU A 199 22.65 -8.59 -7.24
C GLU A 199 22.41 -10.03 -7.71
N ASP A 200 23.31 -10.94 -7.33
CA ASP A 200 23.20 -12.37 -7.64
C ASP A 200 22.38 -13.10 -6.55
N LEU A 201 21.15 -12.63 -6.35
CA LEU A 201 20.23 -13.18 -5.37
C LEU A 201 19.56 -14.44 -5.92
N LYS A 202 19.81 -15.57 -5.26
CA LYS A 202 19.07 -16.82 -5.47
C LYS A 202 17.65 -16.69 -4.94
N ILE A 203 16.68 -17.14 -5.71
CA ILE A 203 15.26 -17.10 -5.35
C ILE A 203 14.74 -18.54 -5.23
N THR A 204 14.29 -18.92 -4.04
CA THR A 204 13.58 -20.20 -3.86
C THR A 204 12.10 -20.02 -4.21
N VAL A 205 11.61 -20.73 -5.21
CA VAL A 205 10.24 -20.64 -5.70
C VAL A 205 9.43 -21.85 -5.20
N TYR A 206 8.31 -21.57 -4.55
CA TYR A 206 7.28 -22.54 -4.17
C TYR A 206 6.07 -22.38 -5.08
N THR A 207 5.68 -23.45 -5.76
CA THR A 207 4.47 -23.49 -6.60
C THR A 207 3.36 -24.20 -5.84
N ILE A 208 2.28 -23.47 -5.56
CA ILE A 208 1.11 -23.93 -4.84
C ILE A 208 0.02 -24.35 -5.84
N GLY A 209 -0.50 -25.56 -5.70
CA GLY A 209 -1.62 -26.05 -6.49
C GLY A 209 -2.94 -25.34 -6.14
N VAL A 210 -3.90 -25.33 -7.05
CA VAL A 210 -5.24 -24.77 -6.80
C VAL A 210 -6.01 -25.51 -5.70
N ARG A 211 -5.51 -26.67 -5.26
CA ARG A 211 -6.03 -27.46 -4.13
C ARG A 211 -5.30 -27.20 -2.81
N GLY A 212 -4.31 -26.31 -2.80
CA GLY A 212 -3.64 -25.87 -1.58
C GLY A 212 -2.45 -26.73 -1.14
N ASP A 213 -1.92 -27.57 -2.02
CA ASP A 213 -0.70 -28.35 -1.80
C ASP A 213 0.52 -27.70 -2.46
N ILE A 214 1.73 -27.96 -1.94
CA ILE A 214 2.99 -27.54 -2.59
C ILE A 214 3.30 -28.56 -3.68
N LEU A 215 3.22 -28.14 -4.94
CA LEU A 215 3.52 -28.99 -6.09
C LEU A 215 5.02 -29.04 -6.40
N LYS A 216 5.72 -27.92 -6.20
CA LYS A 216 7.13 -27.78 -6.56
C LYS A 216 7.86 -26.81 -5.65
N ARG A 217 9.13 -27.11 -5.38
CA ARG A 217 10.11 -26.21 -4.78
C ARG A 217 11.39 -26.24 -5.63
N GLU A 218 11.86 -25.08 -6.06
CA GLU A 218 13.09 -24.97 -6.86
C GLU A 218 13.86 -23.69 -6.53
N GLU A 219 15.18 -23.71 -6.73
CA GLU A 219 16.05 -22.54 -6.59
C GLU A 219 16.46 -22.04 -7.98
N VAL A 220 16.33 -20.72 -8.22
CA VAL A 220 16.54 -20.06 -9.53
C VAL A 220 17.30 -18.74 -9.37
#